data_AF-A0A452ZMS0-F1
#
_entry.id   AF-A0A452ZMS0-F1
#
_cell.length_a   1.000
_cell.length_b   1.000
_cell.length_c   1.000
_cell.angle_alpha   90.00
_cell.angle_beta   90.00
_cell.angle_gamma   90.00
#
_symmetry.space_group_name_H-M   'P 1'
#
loop_
_entity.id
_entity.type
_entity.pdbx_description
1 polymer ?
#
loop_
_entity_poly.entity_id
_entity_poly.type
_entity_poly.pdbx_seq_one_letter_code
_entity_poly.pdbx_strand_id
1 'polypeptide(L)'
;RGKKPGQGTGFDISDDDLLEMEQCRELVVASAIFGNYDMIQHPRNVNELSKANACFYMFVDEETMAYVKNSSSLYKDNKVGLWRLVVVRNLPYEDPRRTGKIPKLLLHRLFPNVRFSVWIDAKLQLVVDPYLLLERFLWRKNSSFAISRHYRRFDVYEEAEANKAAGKYDNASIDEQIDFYRNEGLTHYSPAKLPITSGR
;
A
#
# COMPACT_ATOMS: atom_id res chain seq x y z
N ARG A 1 -16.80 -10.75 8.11
CA ARG A 1 -16.46 -12.06 8.73
C ARG A 1 -15.23 -11.86 9.61
N GLY A 2 -14.95 -12.74 10.56
CA GLY A 2 -13.79 -12.62 11.46
C GLY A 2 -14.03 -11.71 12.67
N LYS A 3 -13.33 -12.01 13.78
CA LYS A 3 -13.37 -11.21 15.03
C LYS A 3 -12.40 -10.04 15.01
N LYS A 4 -11.34 -10.13 14.20
CA LYS A 4 -10.23 -9.18 14.11
C LYS A 4 -9.78 -9.06 12.64
N PRO A 5 -9.33 -7.88 12.17
CA PRO A 5 -8.71 -7.76 10.85
C PRO A 5 -7.58 -8.78 10.68
N GLY A 6 -7.59 -9.51 9.56
CA GLY A 6 -6.60 -10.56 9.31
C GLY A 6 -6.95 -11.94 9.88
N GLN A 7 -8.05 -12.12 10.62
CA GLN A 7 -8.38 -13.40 11.26
C GLN A 7 -9.78 -13.89 10.87
N GLY A 8 -9.85 -14.87 9.96
CA GLY A 8 -11.10 -15.43 9.44
C GLY A 8 -11.93 -14.41 8.64
N THR A 9 -11.24 -13.47 8.00
CA THR A 9 -11.85 -12.39 7.22
C THR A 9 -11.93 -12.71 5.73
N GLY A 10 -11.22 -13.74 5.25
CA GLY A 10 -10.95 -13.93 3.82
C GLY A 10 -9.81 -13.03 3.34
N PHE A 11 -8.88 -12.72 4.24
CA PHE A 11 -7.59 -12.06 4.01
C PHE A 11 -6.77 -12.43 5.24
N ASP A 12 -6.41 -13.71 5.33
CA ASP A 12 -6.05 -14.30 6.61
C ASP A 12 -4.54 -14.27 6.82
N ILE A 13 -4.13 -13.78 7.97
CA ILE A 13 -2.74 -13.62 8.41
C ILE A 13 -2.53 -14.56 9.60
N SER A 14 -1.31 -15.09 9.74
CA SER A 14 -0.98 -15.96 10.89
C SER A 14 -1.10 -15.19 12.22
N ASP A 15 -1.49 -15.88 13.29
CA ASP A 15 -1.60 -15.25 14.61
C ASP A 15 -0.24 -14.70 15.09
N ASP A 16 0.87 -15.39 14.78
CA ASP A 16 2.23 -14.93 15.08
C ASP A 16 2.58 -13.61 14.37
N ASP A 17 2.22 -13.47 13.08
CA ASP A 17 2.45 -12.23 12.35
C ASP A 17 1.53 -11.11 12.85
N LEU A 18 0.27 -11.42 13.20
CA LEU A 18 -0.63 -10.43 13.80
C LEU A 18 -0.10 -9.91 15.14
N LEU A 19 0.45 -10.79 15.98
CA LEU A 19 1.06 -10.41 17.26
C LEU A 19 2.29 -9.51 17.07
N GLU A 20 3.13 -9.82 16.09
CA GLU A 20 4.27 -8.98 15.73
C GLU A 20 3.81 -7.61 15.18
N MET A 21 2.83 -7.60 14.27
CA MET A 21 2.29 -6.38 13.67
C MET A 21 1.75 -5.43 14.74
N GLU A 22 1.15 -5.95 15.81
CA GLU A 22 0.67 -5.16 16.95
C GLU A 22 1.78 -4.52 17.79
N GLN A 23 3.02 -5.01 17.70
CA GLN A 23 4.16 -4.37 18.37
C GLN A 23 4.62 -3.09 17.67
N CYS A 24 4.21 -2.86 16.42
CA CYS A 24 4.58 -1.63 15.71
C CYS A 24 3.81 -0.42 16.26
N ARG A 25 4.53 0.57 16.80
CA ARG A 25 3.94 1.74 17.48
C ARG A 25 4.11 3.07 16.72
N GLU A 26 5.30 3.36 16.21
CA GLU A 26 5.58 4.70 15.67
C GLU A 26 5.19 4.82 14.20
N LEU A 27 5.87 4.07 13.33
CA LEU A 27 5.72 4.20 11.89
C LEU A 27 5.75 2.83 11.22
N VAL A 28 4.73 2.53 10.41
CA VAL A 28 4.75 1.41 9.49
C VAL A 28 4.99 1.89 8.06
N VAL A 29 5.99 1.33 7.39
CA VAL A 29 6.16 1.42 5.95
C VAL A 29 5.69 0.09 5.37
N ALA A 30 4.69 0.12 4.49
CA ALA A 30 4.09 -1.09 3.96
C ALA A 30 4.03 -1.10 2.43
N SER A 31 4.12 -2.30 1.88
CA SER A 31 3.96 -2.61 0.47
C SER A 31 3.29 -3.99 0.31
N ALA A 32 2.96 -4.39 -0.91
CA ALA A 32 2.46 -5.74 -1.18
C ALA A 32 2.83 -6.23 -2.58
N ILE A 33 3.09 -7.53 -2.69
CA ILE A 33 3.30 -8.24 -3.96
C ILE A 33 2.50 -9.54 -3.89
N PHE A 34 1.50 -9.65 -4.74
CA PHE A 34 0.68 -10.86 -4.90
C PHE A 34 0.87 -11.38 -6.32
N GLY A 35 0.85 -12.70 -6.51
CA GLY A 35 1.04 -13.41 -7.79
C GLY A 35 2.42 -13.24 -8.40
N ASN A 36 3.43 -12.89 -7.60
CA ASN A 36 4.81 -12.68 -8.03
C ASN A 36 4.97 -11.69 -9.21
N TYR A 37 4.09 -10.68 -9.30
CA TYR A 37 4.03 -9.74 -10.42
C TYR A 37 5.15 -8.71 -10.44
N ASP A 38 5.74 -8.40 -9.28
CA ASP A 38 6.73 -7.35 -9.10
C ASP A 38 7.98 -7.88 -8.39
N MET A 39 9.12 -7.21 -8.63
CA MET A 39 10.35 -7.46 -7.87
C MET A 39 10.37 -6.66 -6.56
N ILE A 40 10.91 -7.26 -5.50
CA ILE A 40 11.09 -6.57 -4.21
C ILE A 40 12.08 -5.42 -4.36
N GLN A 41 11.60 -4.19 -4.20
CA GLN A 41 12.45 -3.01 -4.10
C GLN A 41 12.90 -2.78 -2.65
N HIS A 42 14.21 -2.73 -2.43
CA HIS A 42 14.77 -2.51 -1.08
C HIS A 42 14.82 -1.01 -0.74
N PRO A 43 14.30 -0.58 0.42
CA PRO A 43 14.49 0.80 0.89
C PRO A 43 15.96 1.16 0.98
N ARG A 44 16.29 2.40 0.59
CA ARG A 44 17.65 2.97 0.63
C ARG A 44 17.68 4.17 1.55
N ASN A 45 18.86 4.48 2.09
CA ASN A 45 19.11 5.67 2.90
C ASN A 45 18.20 5.78 4.15
N VAL A 46 17.78 4.64 4.70
CA VAL A 46 17.10 4.58 6.00
C VAL A 46 18.17 4.63 7.09
N ASN A 47 18.09 5.61 7.98
CA ASN A 47 19.08 5.77 9.04
C ASN A 47 18.85 4.76 10.19
N GLU A 48 19.83 4.57 11.09
CA GLU A 48 19.73 3.57 12.17
C GLU A 48 18.59 3.85 13.17
N LEU A 49 18.32 5.12 13.48
CA LEU A 49 17.21 5.51 14.35
C LEU A 49 15.86 5.11 13.71
N SER A 50 15.72 5.31 12.41
CA SER A 50 14.53 4.94 11.65
C SER A 50 14.39 3.43 11.52
N LYS A 51 15.49 2.68 11.36
CA LYS A 51 15.44 1.21 11.38
C LYS A 51 14.99 0.65 12.73
N ALA A 52 15.32 1.35 13.83
CA ALA A 52 14.91 0.95 15.17
C ALA A 52 13.43 1.26 15.47
N ASN A 53 12.91 2.35 14.91
CA ASN A 53 11.57 2.86 15.25
C ASN A 53 10.49 2.60 14.19
N ALA A 54 10.86 2.39 12.92
CA ALA A 54 9.93 2.12 11.84
C ALA A 54 9.90 0.63 11.50
N CYS A 55 8.71 0.08 11.29
CA CYS A 55 8.52 -1.29 10.88
C CYS A 55 8.26 -1.36 9.37
N PHE A 56 8.98 -2.24 8.68
CA PHE A 56 8.86 -2.42 7.24
C PHE A 56 8.17 -3.74 6.95
N TYR A 57 6.97 -3.67 6.37
CA TYR A 57 6.13 -4.84 6.10
C TYR A 57 5.81 -4.98 4.61
N MET A 58 5.89 -6.19 4.10
CA MET A 58 5.46 -6.52 2.74
C MET A 58 4.48 -7.68 2.78
N PHE A 59 3.25 -7.43 2.36
CA PHE A 59 2.22 -8.46 2.26
C PHE A 59 2.44 -9.27 0.97
N VAL A 60 2.45 -10.60 1.10
CA VAL A 60 2.69 -11.52 -0.01
C VAL A 60 1.72 -12.68 0.03
N ASP A 61 1.50 -13.36 -1.09
CA ASP A 61 0.87 -14.68 -1.10
C ASP A 61 1.89 -15.81 -1.01
N GLU A 62 1.40 -17.04 -0.94
CA GLU A 62 2.23 -18.23 -0.82
C GLU A 62 3.13 -18.44 -2.06
N GLU A 63 2.65 -18.11 -3.25
CA GLU A 63 3.42 -18.16 -4.50
C GLU A 63 4.61 -17.21 -4.44
N THR A 64 4.36 -15.93 -4.14
CA THR A 64 5.41 -14.91 -4.04
C THR A 64 6.39 -15.26 -2.93
N MET A 65 5.91 -15.74 -1.77
CA MET A 65 6.77 -16.19 -0.67
C MET A 65 7.68 -17.34 -1.09
N ALA A 66 7.16 -18.34 -1.80
CA ALA A 66 7.95 -19.47 -2.30
C ALA A 66 9.03 -19.01 -3.30
N TYR A 67 8.68 -18.10 -4.21
CA TYR A 67 9.64 -17.51 -5.14
C TYR A 67 10.77 -16.79 -4.40
N VAL A 68 10.44 -15.95 -3.42
CA VAL A 68 11.41 -15.16 -2.66
C VAL A 68 12.36 -16.04 -1.85
N LYS A 69 11.85 -17.10 -1.19
CA LYS A 69 12.66 -18.08 -0.46
C LYS A 69 13.72 -18.74 -1.33
N ASN A 70 13.38 -19.01 -2.60
CA ASN A 70 14.25 -19.73 -3.52
C ASN A 70 15.22 -18.81 -4.27
N SER A 71 14.84 -17.55 -4.50
CA SER A 71 15.56 -16.64 -5.40
C SER A 71 16.37 -15.56 -4.67
N SER A 72 16.02 -15.21 -3.43
CA SER A 72 16.66 -14.11 -2.71
C SER A 72 17.69 -14.63 -1.71
N SER A 73 18.98 -14.36 -1.97
CA SER A 73 20.06 -14.63 -1.00
C SER A 73 19.94 -13.80 0.29
N LEU A 74 19.14 -12.74 0.28
CA LEU A 74 18.85 -11.88 1.43
C LEU A 74 17.71 -12.43 2.29
N TYR A 75 17.03 -13.48 1.85
CA TYR A 75 15.94 -14.07 2.60
C TYR A 75 16.48 -14.74 3.87
N LYS A 76 15.99 -14.30 5.03
CA LYS A 76 16.30 -14.89 6.34
C LYS A 76 15.17 -14.60 7.33
N ASP A 77 14.71 -15.63 8.05
CA ASP A 77 13.73 -15.50 9.14
C ASP A 77 12.48 -14.66 8.76
N ASN A 78 11.85 -14.99 7.63
CA ASN A 78 10.71 -14.26 7.04
C ASN A 78 11.01 -12.78 6.69
N LYS A 79 12.28 -12.41 6.52
CA LYS A 79 12.70 -11.07 6.12
C LYS A 79 13.51 -11.08 4.84
N VAL A 80 13.47 -9.98 4.11
CA VAL A 80 14.29 -9.68 2.94
C VAL A 80 14.79 -8.24 3.06
N GLY A 81 16.06 -8.09 3.47
CA GLY A 81 16.59 -6.79 3.87
C GLY A 81 15.80 -6.22 5.05
N LEU A 82 15.22 -5.03 4.90
CA LEU A 82 14.37 -4.42 5.94
C LEU A 82 12.95 -5.00 5.97
N TRP A 83 12.45 -5.53 4.85
CA TRP A 83 11.08 -6.00 4.76
C TRP A 83 10.87 -7.27 5.58
N ARG A 84 9.91 -7.23 6.50
CA ARG A 84 9.27 -8.43 7.04
C ARG A 84 8.14 -8.86 6.11
N LEU A 85 8.18 -10.10 5.66
CA LEU A 85 7.18 -10.67 4.77
C LEU A 85 6.02 -11.22 5.60
N VAL A 86 4.80 -10.85 5.24
CA VAL A 86 3.55 -11.34 5.86
C VAL A 86 2.77 -12.10 4.81
N VAL A 87 2.67 -13.41 5.00
CA VAL A 87 1.93 -14.28 4.08
C VAL A 87 0.44 -14.16 4.35
N VAL A 88 -0.31 -13.80 3.33
CA VAL A 88 -1.77 -13.70 3.36
C VAL A 88 -2.38 -14.90 2.66
N ARG A 89 -3.39 -15.50 3.29
CA ARG A 89 -4.14 -16.65 2.78
C ARG A 89 -5.61 -16.30 2.54
N ASN A 90 -6.31 -17.21 1.86
CA ASN A 90 -7.73 -17.06 1.55
C ASN A 90 -8.01 -15.74 0.82
N LEU A 91 -7.20 -15.43 -0.20
CA LEU A 91 -7.27 -14.15 -0.91
C LEU A 91 -8.68 -13.91 -1.47
N PRO A 92 -9.27 -12.73 -1.26
CA PRO A 92 -10.68 -12.50 -1.58
C PRO A 92 -10.92 -12.18 -3.06
N TYR A 93 -9.85 -11.96 -3.84
CA TYR A 93 -9.91 -11.64 -5.25
C TYR A 93 -8.92 -12.49 -6.03
N GLU A 94 -9.34 -12.95 -7.21
CA GLU A 94 -8.47 -13.62 -8.18
C GLU A 94 -7.43 -12.65 -8.77
N ASP A 95 -7.81 -11.39 -9.02
CA ASP A 95 -6.89 -10.35 -9.50
C ASP A 95 -5.95 -9.89 -8.37
N PRO A 96 -4.64 -10.14 -8.46
CA PRO A 96 -3.67 -9.76 -7.43
C PRO A 96 -3.61 -8.26 -7.18
N ARG A 97 -3.93 -7.43 -8.18
CA ARG A 97 -4.00 -5.98 -8.05
C ARG A 97 -5.14 -5.55 -7.14
N ARG A 98 -6.26 -6.29 -7.13
CA ARG A 98 -7.40 -6.03 -6.22
C ARG A 98 -7.04 -6.45 -4.80
N THR A 99 -6.39 -7.59 -4.63
CA THR A 99 -5.89 -8.05 -3.32
C THR A 99 -4.93 -7.04 -2.71
N GLY A 100 -4.02 -6.47 -3.50
CA GLY A 100 -3.12 -5.39 -3.06
C GLY A 100 -3.81 -4.12 -2.56
N LYS A 101 -5.06 -3.84 -2.96
CA LYS A 101 -5.83 -2.68 -2.47
C LYS A 101 -6.24 -2.82 -1.01
N ILE A 102 -6.36 -4.04 -0.49
CA ILE A 102 -6.78 -4.29 0.90
C ILE A 102 -5.76 -3.70 1.89
N PRO A 103 -4.49 -4.15 1.92
CA PRO A 103 -3.52 -3.58 2.84
C PRO A 103 -3.28 -2.11 2.51
N LYS A 104 -3.30 -1.70 1.24
CA LYS A 104 -3.15 -0.29 0.83
C LYS A 104 -4.15 0.67 1.49
N LEU A 105 -5.42 0.28 1.56
CA LEU A 105 -6.49 1.14 2.10
C LEU A 105 -6.70 0.92 3.60
N LEU A 106 -6.36 -0.26 4.12
CA LEU A 106 -6.72 -0.69 5.47
C LEU A 106 -5.52 -0.90 6.41
N LEU A 107 -4.35 -0.31 6.14
CA LEU A 107 -3.20 -0.36 7.06
C LEU A 107 -3.58 0.03 8.49
N HIS A 108 -4.41 1.06 8.65
CA HIS A 108 -4.88 1.53 9.96
C HIS A 108 -5.69 0.47 10.74
N ARG A 109 -6.28 -0.52 10.05
CA ARG A 109 -6.98 -1.65 10.69
C ARG A 109 -6.04 -2.82 10.97
N LEU A 110 -5.05 -3.03 10.10
CA LEU A 110 -4.06 -4.11 10.23
C LEU A 110 -2.99 -3.79 11.29
N PHE A 111 -2.67 -2.50 11.47
CA PHE A 111 -1.71 -1.99 12.46
C PHE A 111 -2.42 -1.03 13.43
N PRO A 112 -3.26 -1.54 14.34
CA PRO A 112 -4.12 -0.70 15.18
C PRO A 112 -3.34 0.19 16.16
N ASN A 113 -2.08 -0.14 16.44
CA ASN A 113 -1.24 0.53 17.42
C ASN A 113 -0.27 1.55 16.81
N VAL A 114 -0.27 1.72 15.49
CA VAL A 114 0.69 2.59 14.80
C VAL A 114 0.23 4.04 14.76
N ARG A 115 1.16 4.98 14.94
CA ARG A 115 0.88 6.42 14.86
C ARG A 115 0.85 6.95 13.42
N PHE A 116 1.74 6.45 12.56
CA PHE A 116 1.82 6.83 11.15
C PHE A 116 1.95 5.62 10.24
N SER A 117 1.37 5.70 9.04
CA SER A 117 1.52 4.68 8.01
C SER A 117 1.93 5.29 6.67
N VAL A 118 2.92 4.68 6.02
CA VAL A 118 3.36 5.01 4.66
C VAL A 118 3.11 3.79 3.78
N TRP A 119 2.29 3.95 2.76
CA TRP A 119 2.15 2.95 1.69
C TRP A 119 3.09 3.27 0.52
N ILE A 120 3.84 2.28 0.05
CA ILE A 120 4.63 2.36 -1.18
C ILE A 120 4.29 1.20 -2.11
N ASP A 121 3.93 1.53 -3.35
CA ASP A 121 3.66 0.54 -4.40
C ASP A 121 4.93 -0.29 -4.69
N ALA A 122 4.82 -1.61 -4.86
CA ALA A 122 5.97 -2.50 -4.92
C ALA A 122 6.94 -2.21 -6.08
N LYS A 123 6.44 -1.66 -7.19
CA LYS A 123 7.28 -1.21 -8.31
C LYS A 123 8.16 0.02 -7.98
N LEU A 124 7.86 0.73 -6.89
CA LEU A 124 8.57 1.93 -6.47
C LEU A 124 9.57 1.58 -5.35
N GLN A 125 10.67 2.33 -5.32
CA GLN A 125 11.67 2.22 -4.27
C GLN A 125 11.60 3.41 -3.33
N LEU A 126 11.61 3.15 -2.01
CA LEU A 126 11.81 4.18 -1.01
C LEU A 126 13.30 4.57 -0.99
N VAL A 127 13.63 5.75 -1.53
CA VAL A 127 15.03 6.19 -1.71
C VAL A 127 15.54 7.17 -0.64
N VAL A 128 14.66 7.56 0.28
CA VAL A 128 14.96 8.48 1.39
C VAL A 128 14.35 7.93 2.67
N ASP A 129 14.86 8.41 3.81
CA ASP A 129 14.35 8.03 5.12
C ASP A 129 12.83 8.31 5.25
N PRO A 130 12.02 7.36 5.75
CA PRO A 130 10.56 7.51 5.74
C PRO A 130 10.06 8.63 6.66
N TYR A 131 10.81 9.01 7.71
CA TYR A 131 10.43 10.14 8.56
C TYR A 131 10.53 11.48 7.81
N LEU A 132 11.40 11.60 6.79
CA LEU A 132 11.45 12.79 5.94
C LEU A 132 10.18 12.95 5.10
N LEU A 133 9.47 11.86 4.79
CA LEU A 133 8.17 11.93 4.13
C LEU A 133 7.13 12.53 5.08
N LEU A 134 7.08 12.07 6.33
CA LEU A 134 6.16 12.61 7.34
C LEU A 134 6.45 14.09 7.60
N GLU A 135 7.72 14.44 7.73
CA GLU A 135 8.17 15.81 7.97
C GLU A 135 7.75 16.74 6.82
N ARG A 136 8.05 16.36 5.57
CA ARG A 136 7.79 17.19 4.39
C ARG A 136 6.31 17.32 4.08
N PHE A 137 5.55 16.23 4.18
CA PHE A 137 4.18 16.16 3.66
C PHE A 137 3.10 16.30 4.73
N LEU A 138 3.39 15.95 5.99
CA LEU A 138 2.43 16.05 7.08
C LEU A 138 2.80 17.21 8.02
N TRP A 139 3.95 17.15 8.68
CA TRP A 139 4.28 18.08 9.77
C TRP A 139 4.46 19.52 9.29
N ARG A 140 5.27 19.77 8.25
CA ARG A 140 5.45 21.11 7.65
C ARG A 140 4.17 21.71 7.09
N LYS A 141 3.20 20.86 6.73
CA LYS A 141 1.93 21.27 6.12
C LYS A 141 0.77 21.31 7.12
N ASN A 142 0.99 20.85 8.35
CA ASN A 142 -0.04 20.62 9.34
C ASN A 142 -1.21 19.77 8.78
N SER A 143 -0.87 18.71 8.04
CA SER A 143 -1.82 17.79 7.40
C SER A 143 -1.86 16.44 8.10
N SER A 144 -3.03 15.79 8.12
CA SER A 144 -3.20 14.44 8.66
C SER A 144 -2.95 13.33 7.63
N PHE A 145 -2.98 13.66 6.33
CA PHE A 145 -2.86 12.71 5.24
C PHE A 145 -2.27 13.37 3.99
N ALA A 146 -1.54 12.59 3.20
CA ALA A 146 -0.97 13.01 1.92
C ALA A 146 -1.01 11.86 0.92
N ILE A 147 -1.31 12.18 -0.35
CA ILE A 147 -1.23 11.24 -1.47
C ILE A 147 -0.31 11.83 -2.53
N SER A 148 0.47 10.99 -3.19
CA SER A 148 1.26 11.42 -4.33
C SER A 148 0.36 11.90 -5.47
N ARG A 149 0.73 13.06 -6.03
CA ARG A 149 0.12 13.55 -7.26
C ARG A 149 0.39 12.55 -8.39
N HIS A 150 -0.65 12.10 -9.08
CA HIS A 150 -0.47 11.27 -10.26
C HIS A 150 0.25 12.05 -11.37
N TYR A 151 1.16 11.41 -12.10
CA TYR A 151 2.15 12.10 -12.94
C TYR A 151 1.62 12.62 -14.28
N ARG A 152 0.39 12.22 -14.68
CA ARG A 152 -0.23 12.61 -15.96
C ARG A 152 -1.66 13.09 -15.82
N ARG A 153 -2.52 12.24 -15.25
CA ARG A 153 -3.96 12.48 -15.10
C ARG A 153 -4.28 13.07 -13.74
N PHE A 154 -5.14 14.07 -13.71
CA PHE A 154 -5.60 14.76 -12.49
C PHE A 154 -7.10 14.65 -12.27
N ASP A 155 -7.81 14.13 -13.27
CA ASP A 155 -9.24 13.93 -13.25
C ASP A 155 -9.57 12.43 -13.16
N VAL A 156 -10.51 12.10 -12.29
CA VAL A 156 -11.04 10.74 -12.13
C VAL A 156 -11.72 10.24 -13.40
N TYR A 157 -12.37 11.11 -14.17
CA TYR A 157 -13.06 10.72 -15.40
C TYR A 157 -12.05 10.39 -16.50
N GLU A 158 -10.95 11.16 -16.60
CA GLU A 158 -9.85 10.84 -17.50
C GLU A 158 -9.13 9.55 -17.10
N GLU A 159 -8.94 9.33 -15.79
CA GLU A 159 -8.38 8.09 -15.26
C GLU A 159 -9.27 6.87 -15.56
N ALA A 160 -10.60 7.04 -15.53
CA ALA A 160 -11.55 5.99 -15.89
C ALA A 160 -11.43 5.56 -17.35
N GLU A 161 -11.45 6.52 -18.29
CA GLU A 161 -11.27 6.23 -19.72
C GLU A 161 -9.90 5.59 -20.00
N ALA A 162 -8.83 6.07 -19.33
CA ALA A 162 -7.52 5.47 -19.45
C ALA A 162 -7.46 4.02 -18.91
N ASN A 163 -8.19 3.71 -17.84
CA ASN A 163 -8.26 2.37 -17.28
C ASN A 163 -9.07 1.41 -18.17
N LYS A 164 -10.15 1.89 -18.80
CA LYS A 164 -10.90 1.14 -19.82
C LYS A 164 -10.03 0.84 -21.04
N ALA A 165 -9.36 1.86 -21.59
CA ALA A 165 -8.48 1.70 -22.74
C ALA A 165 -7.30 0.74 -22.46
N ALA A 166 -6.78 0.73 -21.23
CA ALA A 166 -5.72 -0.17 -20.80
C ALA A 166 -6.21 -1.58 -20.41
N GLY A 167 -7.52 -1.85 -20.45
CA GLY A 167 -8.10 -3.14 -20.08
C GLY A 167 -7.81 -3.56 -18.63
N LYS A 168 -7.67 -2.60 -17.71
CA LYS A 168 -7.32 -2.93 -16.31
C LYS A 168 -8.45 -3.59 -15.55
N TYR A 169 -9.68 -3.22 -15.86
CA TYR A 169 -10.91 -3.79 -15.32
C TYR A 169 -11.97 -3.81 -16.41
N ASP A 170 -13.03 -4.57 -16.18
CA ASP A 170 -14.21 -4.57 -17.03
C ASP A 170 -14.81 -3.15 -17.15
N ASN A 171 -15.17 -2.78 -18.37
CA ASN A 171 -15.62 -1.42 -18.68
C ASN A 171 -16.94 -1.09 -17.98
N ALA A 172 -17.90 -2.02 -17.94
CA ALA A 172 -19.19 -1.80 -17.31
C ALA A 172 -19.04 -1.54 -15.81
N SER A 173 -18.12 -2.26 -15.15
CA SER A 173 -17.79 -2.03 -13.73
C SER A 173 -17.18 -0.64 -13.48
N ILE A 174 -16.36 -0.13 -14.42
CA ILE A 174 -15.80 1.22 -14.32
C ILE A 174 -16.90 2.26 -14.52
N ASP A 175 -17.76 2.07 -15.53
CA ASP A 175 -18.83 3.00 -15.86
C ASP A 175 -19.84 3.12 -14.70
N GLU A 176 -20.27 2.00 -14.12
CA GLU A 176 -21.15 1.98 -12.93
C GLU A 176 -20.54 2.77 -11.76
N GLN A 177 -19.25 2.56 -11.48
CA GLN A 177 -18.57 3.26 -10.38
C GLN A 177 -18.45 4.77 -10.64
N ILE A 178 -18.22 5.16 -11.89
CA ILE A 178 -18.13 6.56 -12.29
C ILE A 178 -19.48 7.25 -12.26
N ASP A 179 -20.55 6.57 -12.68
CA ASP A 179 -21.92 7.08 -12.58
C ASP A 179 -22.34 7.25 -11.13
N PHE A 180 -22.00 6.29 -10.26
CA PHE A 180 -22.18 6.45 -8.82
C PHE A 180 -21.48 7.72 -8.31
N TYR A 181 -20.22 7.96 -8.68
CA TYR A 181 -19.52 9.17 -8.27
C TYR A 181 -20.18 10.46 -8.79
N ARG A 182 -20.66 10.48 -10.04
CA ARG A 182 -21.41 11.62 -10.60
C ARG A 182 -22.68 11.89 -9.80
N ASN A 183 -23.42 10.84 -9.46
CA ASN A 183 -24.65 10.94 -8.69
C ASN A 183 -24.41 11.44 -7.26
N GLU A 184 -23.26 11.10 -6.66
CA GLU A 184 -22.80 11.64 -5.37
C GLU A 184 -22.23 13.08 -5.48
N GLY A 185 -22.30 13.71 -6.65
CA GLY A 185 -21.90 15.10 -6.86
C GLY A 185 -20.41 15.30 -7.18
N LEU A 186 -19.67 14.23 -7.50
CA LEU A 186 -18.33 14.38 -8.04
C LEU A 186 -18.42 15.12 -9.37
N THR A 187 -17.53 16.07 -9.56
CA THR A 187 -17.42 16.90 -10.78
C THR A 187 -15.98 16.87 -11.28
N HIS A 188 -15.78 17.21 -12.55
CA HIS A 188 -14.45 17.25 -13.16
C HIS A 188 -13.44 18.03 -12.31
N TYR A 189 -12.17 17.65 -12.40
CA TYR A 189 -11.13 18.41 -11.72
C TYR A 189 -11.08 19.84 -12.27
N SER A 190 -10.86 20.81 -11.39
CA SER A 190 -10.55 22.18 -11.79
C SER A 190 -9.52 22.79 -10.84
N PRO A 191 -8.72 23.77 -11.29
CA PRO A 191 -7.79 24.49 -10.42
C PRO A 191 -8.46 25.21 -9.24
N ALA A 192 -9.79 25.32 -9.19
CA ALA A 192 -10.49 25.85 -8.02
C ALA A 192 -10.52 24.84 -6.85
N LYS A 193 -10.30 23.54 -7.11
CA LYS A 193 -10.30 22.46 -6.11
C LYS A 193 -8.93 22.26 -5.44
N LEU A 194 -8.22 23.35 -5.14
CA LEU A 194 -6.89 23.30 -4.51
C LEU A 194 -6.94 22.69 -3.09
N PRO A 195 -5.86 21.99 -2.66
CA PRO A 195 -4.53 21.99 -3.27
C PRO A 195 -4.20 20.72 -4.07
N ILE A 196 -3.40 20.87 -5.14
CA ILE A 196 -2.52 19.79 -5.60
C ILE A 196 -1.08 20.31 -5.70
N THR A 197 -0.18 19.87 -4.82
CA THR A 197 1.26 19.97 -5.07
C THR A 197 2.06 18.81 -4.49
N SER A 198 2.83 18.16 -5.35
CA SER A 198 4.27 17.95 -5.12
C SER A 198 5.03 18.64 -6.28
N GLY A 199 5.80 19.68 -5.97
CA GLY A 199 6.78 20.34 -6.86
C GLY A 199 7.65 21.30 -6.02
N ARG A 200 8.93 21.57 -6.31
CA ARG A 200 9.87 20.98 -7.29
C ARG A 200 10.41 19.62 -6.84
#